data_AF-W9WY21-F1
#
_entry.id   AF-W9WY21-F1
#
_cell.length_a   1.000
_cell.length_b   1.000
_cell.length_c   1.000
_cell.angle_alpha   90.00
_cell.angle_beta   90.00
_cell.angle_gamma   90.00
#
_symmetry.space_group_name_H-M   'P 1'
#
loop_
_entity.id
_entity.type
_entity.pdbx_description
1 polymer ?
#
loop_
_entity_poly.entity_id
_entity_poly.type
_entity_poly.pdbx_seq_one_letter_code
_entity_poly.pdbx_strand_id
1 'polypeptide(L)'
;MTTVPLRSLIVPKWQRQLGAAIHRSIKSELRTGRSSGGCLQKRWFATPVDVAKNANGDSSDPRVKVVILGSGWAGYVLGRQLDKRKYRVVIVSPRSYFVFTPLLNDTTVGTLEFRNVLESVRKKNSRLEFIQGWADDVNFADETVTIEPSVLDPDVGHALTGPRKPNEQQTASGYAVKGVFPHGPWEKEVQMGGTGSHQVPTFPIHYDKLIIAVGTYSQTFGTKGVRENAWFLKDVRDAVAIRRRILELFELARLPIIPEETKKHLLHFAVVGGGPTGMEFAACLSDLLRDDLSKIHPELMRYVRISLYDVAPKVLPMFDASLADYAVKQYRRQNIEIKTSHHVEELRKGFPDDEKARQDQASQVKGRVYTIHTKEEGDVGIGMCVWSTGNMNNPFVVKALDHVHRFPTESAQITQGEVTDPMQRQWIIQRDAKTGVILVDDHFRVQLTTKCAKGMKEDEKPKAYMKNVFALGDTSKLISGALPATAQVANQQALWLAKTLNRHPSPEEFGKQKGFTFRNMGVLTYLGGAKAILQGGNGNGNSGGAAKGIKGLAAYLVWRGAYLTMTLSWRNKFLVAVQWIAVKIFGRDLSRF
;
A
#
# COMPACT_ATOMS: atom_id res chain seq x y z
N MET A 1 -50.17 -3.44 24.88
CA MET A 1 -49.68 -2.65 23.73
C MET A 1 -48.71 -1.60 24.24
N THR A 2 -47.40 -1.81 24.06
CA THR A 2 -46.38 -0.75 24.11
C THR A 2 -45.09 -1.33 23.52
N THR A 3 -44.81 -0.98 22.27
CA THR A 3 -43.64 -1.39 21.50
C THR A 3 -42.44 -0.50 21.84
N VAL A 4 -41.37 -1.09 22.38
CA VAL A 4 -40.05 -0.45 22.53
C VAL A 4 -39.22 -0.74 21.26
N PRO A 5 -38.55 0.25 20.64
CA PRO A 5 -37.93 0.04 19.34
C PRO A 5 -36.58 -0.67 19.46
N LEU A 6 -36.49 -1.82 18.79
CA LEU A 6 -35.32 -2.67 18.61
C LEU A 6 -34.25 -2.01 17.69
N ARG A 7 -33.65 -0.90 18.10
CA ARG A 7 -32.61 -0.20 17.29
C ARG A 7 -31.27 0.08 17.99
N SER A 8 -31.06 -0.34 19.24
CA SER A 8 -29.89 0.11 20.02
C SER A 8 -28.68 -0.82 20.10
N LEU A 9 -28.73 -2.10 19.70
CA LEU A 9 -27.72 -3.08 20.19
C LEU A 9 -26.72 -3.71 19.21
N ILE A 10 -26.72 -3.44 17.90
CA ILE A 10 -25.95 -4.29 16.95
C ILE A 10 -24.66 -3.66 16.41
N VAL A 11 -24.43 -2.34 16.60
CA VAL A 11 -23.27 -1.66 16.00
C VAL A 11 -22.39 -1.04 17.08
N PRO A 12 -21.12 -1.49 17.24
CA PRO A 12 -20.16 -0.91 18.19
C PRO A 12 -20.03 0.62 18.03
N LYS A 13 -19.93 1.34 19.15
CA LYS A 13 -19.83 2.83 19.17
C LYS A 13 -18.72 3.36 18.25
N TRP A 14 -17.62 2.63 18.09
CA TRP A 14 -16.49 3.03 17.23
C TRP A 14 -16.83 2.94 15.73
N GLN A 15 -17.63 1.96 15.30
CA GLN A 15 -18.08 1.83 13.91
C GLN A 15 -19.05 2.97 13.54
N ARG A 16 -19.86 3.45 14.49
CA ARG A 16 -20.67 4.67 14.33
C ARG A 16 -19.82 5.92 14.24
N GLN A 17 -18.70 6.00 14.98
CA GLN A 17 -17.77 7.14 14.92
C GLN A 17 -17.01 7.19 13.58
N LEU A 18 -16.60 6.05 13.04
CA LEU A 18 -15.98 5.97 11.70
C LEU A 18 -16.98 6.34 10.61
N GLY A 19 -18.18 5.75 10.68
CA GLY A 19 -19.29 6.07 9.79
C GLY A 19 -19.65 7.55 9.84
N ALA A 20 -19.74 8.17 11.03
CA ALA A 20 -20.10 9.57 11.19
C ALA A 20 -18.97 10.56 10.82
N ALA A 21 -17.70 10.17 10.94
CA ALA A 21 -16.57 10.98 10.46
C ALA A 21 -16.50 11.00 8.93
N ILE A 22 -16.70 9.84 8.30
CA ILE A 22 -16.77 9.68 6.85
C ILE A 22 -18.05 10.35 6.30
N HIS A 23 -19.19 10.19 6.96
CA HIS A 23 -20.48 10.75 6.53
C HIS A 23 -20.57 12.28 6.68
N ARG A 24 -19.89 12.88 7.69
CA ARG A 24 -19.76 14.35 7.79
C ARG A 24 -18.87 14.92 6.67
N SER A 25 -17.84 14.19 6.25
CA SER A 25 -17.00 14.55 5.10
C SER A 25 -17.76 14.48 3.77
N ILE A 26 -18.68 13.51 3.61
CA ILE A 26 -19.53 13.39 2.40
C ILE A 26 -20.67 14.43 2.39
N LYS A 27 -21.28 14.76 3.54
CA LYS A 27 -22.33 15.80 3.59
C LYS A 27 -21.81 17.21 3.27
N SER A 28 -20.53 17.52 3.49
CA SER A 28 -19.96 18.80 3.02
C SER A 28 -19.76 18.86 1.51
N GLU A 29 -19.65 17.72 0.82
CA GLU A 29 -19.59 17.66 -0.66
C GLU A 29 -20.93 18.03 -1.32
N LEU A 30 -22.06 17.94 -0.60
CA LEU A 30 -23.40 18.17 -1.15
C LEU A 30 -23.96 19.59 -0.91
N ARG A 31 -23.24 20.48 -0.18
CA ARG A 31 -23.83 21.74 0.31
C ARG A 31 -23.17 23.05 -0.11
N THR A 32 -22.28 23.07 -1.11
CA THR A 32 -21.67 24.33 -1.57
C THR A 32 -21.82 24.53 -3.08
N GLY A 33 -22.94 25.15 -3.45
CA GLY A 33 -23.25 25.55 -4.83
C GLY A 33 -23.94 26.90 -4.87
N ARG A 34 -23.18 27.97 -4.58
CA ARG A 34 -23.37 29.34 -5.11
C ARG A 34 -22.26 30.24 -4.57
N SER A 35 -21.32 30.63 -5.42
CA SER A 35 -20.64 31.92 -5.29
C SER A 35 -20.19 32.41 -6.68
N SER A 36 -20.32 33.71 -6.82
CA SER A 36 -20.19 34.62 -7.94
C SER A 36 -18.81 34.68 -8.62
N GLY A 37 -18.85 34.89 -9.93
CA GLY A 37 -18.17 36.00 -10.62
C GLY A 37 -16.68 36.21 -10.39
N GLY A 38 -15.86 35.32 -10.95
CA GLY A 38 -14.45 35.55 -11.27
C GLY A 38 -14.05 34.52 -12.32
N CYS A 39 -13.40 34.93 -13.40
CA CYS A 39 -13.05 34.08 -14.55
C CYS A 39 -12.02 33.01 -14.16
N LEU A 40 -12.47 31.99 -13.44
CA LEU A 40 -11.76 30.72 -13.28
C LEU A 40 -12.03 29.93 -14.54
N GLN A 41 -11.03 29.76 -15.41
CA GLN A 41 -11.08 28.78 -16.50
C GLN A 41 -11.70 27.48 -15.98
N LYS A 42 -12.81 27.02 -16.57
CA LYS A 42 -13.44 25.74 -16.24
C LYS A 42 -12.42 24.62 -16.54
N ARG A 43 -11.64 24.21 -15.54
CA ARG A 43 -10.76 23.05 -15.63
C ARG A 43 -11.59 21.77 -15.64
N TRP A 44 -11.38 20.95 -16.65
CA TRP A 44 -12.01 19.65 -16.84
C TRP A 44 -11.08 18.53 -16.33
N PHE A 45 -11.59 17.30 -16.20
CA PHE A 45 -10.84 16.16 -15.62
C PHE A 45 -9.54 15.78 -16.35
N ALA A 46 -9.51 16.09 -17.64
CA ALA A 46 -8.37 15.87 -18.53
C ALA A 46 -7.54 17.13 -18.75
N THR A 47 -7.84 18.26 -18.07
CA THR A 47 -7.02 19.46 -18.21
C THR A 47 -5.60 19.14 -17.72
N PRO A 48 -4.58 19.36 -18.56
CA PRO A 48 -3.19 19.13 -18.17
C PRO A 48 -2.84 19.91 -16.91
N VAL A 49 -1.94 19.36 -16.11
CA VAL A 49 -1.34 20.11 -15.00
C VAL A 49 -0.56 21.26 -15.62
N ASP A 50 -0.93 22.49 -15.25
CA ASP A 50 -0.21 23.69 -15.67
C ASP A 50 1.06 23.81 -14.80
N VAL A 51 2.22 23.49 -15.39
CA VAL A 51 3.52 23.40 -14.70
C VAL A 51 4.45 24.55 -15.08
N ALA A 52 4.33 25.07 -16.31
CA ALA A 52 5.13 26.18 -16.82
C ALA A 52 5.00 27.48 -15.99
N LYS A 53 3.95 27.62 -15.17
CA LYS A 53 3.68 28.83 -14.37
C LYS A 53 4.42 28.95 -13.03
N ASN A 54 5.37 28.06 -12.72
CA ASN A 54 6.17 28.17 -11.49
C ASN A 54 7.68 28.36 -11.73
N ALA A 55 8.17 28.37 -12.97
CA ALA A 55 9.58 28.67 -13.24
C ALA A 55 9.91 30.16 -13.02
N ASN A 56 8.90 31.04 -13.11
CA ASN A 56 9.01 32.48 -12.84
C ASN A 56 7.72 32.96 -12.13
N GLY A 57 7.71 32.96 -10.80
CA GLY A 57 6.98 33.85 -9.86
C GLY A 57 5.53 34.34 -10.10
N ASP A 58 4.84 34.02 -11.18
CA ASP A 58 3.62 34.70 -11.61
C ASP A 58 2.48 33.69 -11.85
N SER A 59 2.03 33.10 -10.74
CA SER A 59 0.85 32.25 -10.69
C SER A 59 -0.38 33.12 -10.51
N SER A 60 -1.26 33.15 -11.52
CA SER A 60 -2.62 33.71 -11.41
C SER A 60 -3.53 32.94 -10.42
N ASP A 61 -3.05 31.84 -9.83
CA ASP A 61 -3.77 31.05 -8.83
C ASP A 61 -3.24 31.38 -7.43
N PRO A 62 -4.03 32.02 -6.55
CA PRO A 62 -3.59 32.44 -5.22
C PRO A 62 -3.51 31.29 -4.20
N ARG A 63 -3.79 30.05 -4.62
CA ARG A 63 -3.84 28.88 -3.73
C ARG A 63 -2.46 28.26 -3.53
N VAL A 64 -2.20 27.79 -2.32
CA VAL A 64 -0.96 27.08 -1.97
C VAL A 64 -0.89 25.74 -2.71
N LYS A 65 0.16 25.51 -3.49
CA LYS A 65 0.40 24.30 -4.26
C LYS A 65 0.92 23.18 -3.37
N VAL A 66 0.10 22.14 -3.20
CA VAL A 66 0.45 20.95 -2.42
C VAL A 66 0.70 19.79 -3.35
N VAL A 67 1.94 19.31 -3.40
CA VAL A 67 2.33 18.11 -4.16
C VAL A 67 2.33 16.91 -3.23
N ILE A 68 1.57 15.88 -3.60
CA ILE A 68 1.44 14.63 -2.84
C ILE A 68 2.03 13.49 -3.67
N LEU A 69 3.08 12.87 -3.16
CA LEU A 69 3.72 11.71 -3.76
C LEU A 69 3.04 10.44 -3.26
N GLY A 70 2.34 9.73 -4.15
CA GLY A 70 1.66 8.48 -3.87
C GLY A 70 0.12 8.61 -3.77
N SER A 71 -0.57 7.64 -4.36
CA SER A 71 -2.04 7.52 -4.36
C SER A 71 -2.58 6.43 -3.42
N GLY A 72 -1.78 6.01 -2.42
CA GLY A 72 -2.17 5.05 -1.39
C GLY A 72 -3.06 5.64 -0.30
N TRP A 73 -3.24 4.92 0.81
CA TRP A 73 -4.09 5.34 1.94
C TRP A 73 -3.82 6.75 2.43
N ALA A 74 -2.55 7.11 2.67
CA ALA A 74 -2.21 8.45 3.13
C ALA A 74 -2.48 9.53 2.06
N GLY A 75 -1.89 9.38 0.88
CA GLY A 75 -1.96 10.41 -0.17
C GLY A 75 -3.36 10.60 -0.77
N TYR A 76 -4.09 9.51 -1.04
CA TYR A 76 -5.45 9.56 -1.60
C TYR A 76 -6.44 10.22 -0.63
N VAL A 77 -6.34 9.89 0.67
CA VAL A 77 -7.20 10.45 1.72
C VAL A 77 -6.85 11.91 1.97
N LEU A 78 -5.57 12.23 2.19
CA LEU A 78 -5.12 13.60 2.44
C LEU A 78 -5.53 14.53 1.30
N GLY A 79 -5.27 14.10 0.06
CA GLY A 79 -5.61 14.86 -1.14
C GLY A 79 -7.10 15.18 -1.27
N ARG A 80 -8.01 14.39 -0.67
CA ARG A 80 -9.46 14.66 -0.67
C ARG A 80 -9.91 15.55 0.49
N GLN A 81 -9.16 15.56 1.57
CA GLN A 81 -9.53 16.27 2.80
C GLN A 81 -9.02 17.71 2.82
N LEU A 82 -8.00 18.05 2.03
CA LEU A 82 -7.51 19.43 1.90
C LEU A 82 -8.57 20.35 1.27
N ASP A 83 -8.75 21.55 1.84
CA ASP A 83 -9.67 22.58 1.35
C ASP A 83 -9.21 23.13 0.00
N LYS A 84 -9.96 22.80 -1.05
CA LYS A 84 -9.66 23.14 -2.44
C LYS A 84 -9.72 24.62 -2.78
N ARG A 85 -10.26 25.43 -1.86
CA ARG A 85 -10.25 26.90 -1.94
C ARG A 85 -8.93 27.48 -1.45
N LYS A 86 -8.22 26.78 -0.57
CA LYS A 86 -6.92 27.20 -0.02
C LYS A 86 -5.75 26.53 -0.73
N TYR A 87 -5.94 25.28 -1.17
CA TYR A 87 -4.89 24.44 -1.71
C TYR A 87 -5.16 24.00 -3.14
N ARG A 88 -4.18 24.22 -4.03
CA ARG A 88 -4.09 23.57 -5.34
C ARG A 88 -3.37 22.25 -5.16
N VAL A 89 -4.10 21.14 -5.16
CA VAL A 89 -3.54 19.81 -4.84
C VAL A 89 -3.18 19.06 -6.11
N VAL A 90 -1.92 18.63 -6.22
CA VAL A 90 -1.39 17.78 -7.28
C VAL A 90 -0.97 16.44 -6.69
N ILE A 91 -1.55 15.33 -7.14
CA ILE A 91 -1.09 13.99 -6.77
C ILE A 91 -0.16 13.49 -7.88
N VAL A 92 1.04 13.07 -7.52
CA VAL A 92 1.98 12.38 -8.41
C VAL A 92 2.06 10.93 -7.97
N SER A 93 1.70 10.00 -8.85
CA SER A 93 1.83 8.58 -8.55
C SER A 93 1.88 7.76 -9.84
N PRO A 94 2.64 6.66 -9.87
CA PRO A 94 2.59 5.73 -11.01
C PRO A 94 1.21 5.12 -11.23
N ARG A 95 0.41 5.03 -10.16
CA ARG A 95 -0.94 4.44 -10.21
C ARG A 95 -2.00 5.53 -10.24
N SER A 96 -2.89 5.45 -11.23
CA SER A 96 -4.05 6.34 -11.42
C SER A 96 -5.24 6.04 -10.52
N TYR A 97 -5.09 5.09 -9.59
CA TYR A 97 -6.13 4.61 -8.69
C TYR A 97 -5.58 4.39 -7.27
N PHE A 98 -6.49 4.42 -6.30
CA PHE A 98 -6.30 3.92 -4.95
C PHE A 98 -6.80 2.48 -4.85
N VAL A 99 -6.11 1.67 -4.05
CA VAL A 99 -6.49 0.28 -3.75
C VAL A 99 -6.97 0.18 -2.30
N PHE A 100 -8.19 -0.31 -2.10
CA PHE A 100 -8.72 -0.68 -0.80
C PHE A 100 -8.13 -2.03 -0.38
N THR A 101 -6.87 -1.99 0.08
CA THR A 101 -6.06 -3.17 0.40
C THR A 101 -6.71 -4.21 1.34
N PRO A 102 -7.59 -3.86 2.30
CA PRO A 102 -8.23 -4.87 3.17
C PRO A 102 -9.15 -5.86 2.45
N LEU A 103 -9.59 -5.58 1.22
CA LEU A 103 -10.42 -6.49 0.41
C LEU A 103 -9.67 -7.07 -0.79
N LEU A 104 -8.34 -6.92 -0.82
CA LEU A 104 -7.52 -7.46 -1.91
C LEU A 104 -7.55 -9.00 -1.93
N ASN A 105 -7.63 -9.64 -0.76
CA ASN A 105 -7.79 -11.09 -0.63
C ASN A 105 -9.09 -11.60 -1.29
N ASP A 106 -10.22 -10.92 -1.04
CA ASP A 106 -11.51 -11.22 -1.68
C ASP A 106 -11.41 -11.12 -3.21
N THR A 107 -10.66 -10.15 -3.72
CA THR A 107 -10.44 -9.97 -5.16
C THR A 107 -9.62 -11.12 -5.75
N THR A 108 -8.60 -11.55 -5.02
CA THR A 108 -7.66 -12.60 -5.45
C THR A 108 -8.36 -13.93 -5.70
N VAL A 109 -9.44 -14.21 -4.97
CA VAL A 109 -10.21 -15.44 -5.14
C VAL A 109 -11.54 -15.24 -5.86
N GLY A 110 -11.83 -14.04 -6.38
CA GLY A 110 -13.06 -13.77 -7.14
C GLY A 110 -14.33 -13.66 -6.29
N THR A 111 -14.18 -13.47 -4.96
CA THR A 111 -15.30 -13.07 -4.09
C THR A 111 -15.75 -11.64 -4.41
N LEU A 112 -14.80 -10.80 -4.85
CA LEU A 112 -15.06 -9.46 -5.34
C LEU A 112 -14.39 -9.26 -6.70
N GLU A 113 -15.03 -8.48 -7.55
CA GLU A 113 -14.39 -7.97 -8.75
C GLU A 113 -13.36 -6.92 -8.39
N PHE A 114 -12.22 -6.99 -9.07
CA PHE A 114 -11.09 -6.12 -8.78
C PHE A 114 -11.42 -4.63 -8.87
N ARG A 115 -12.32 -4.25 -9.79
CA ARG A 115 -12.79 -2.86 -9.94
C ARG A 115 -13.53 -2.30 -8.72
N ASN A 116 -14.03 -3.16 -7.83
CA ASN A 116 -14.78 -2.75 -6.64
C ASN A 116 -13.89 -2.46 -5.43
N VAL A 117 -12.62 -2.86 -5.49
CA VAL A 117 -11.60 -2.46 -4.50
C VAL A 117 -10.76 -1.27 -4.99
N LEU A 118 -11.04 -0.75 -6.19
CA LEU A 118 -10.33 0.40 -6.77
C LEU A 118 -11.14 1.68 -6.70
N GLU A 119 -10.44 2.80 -6.54
CA GLU A 119 -11.01 4.13 -6.66
C GLU A 119 -10.14 5.00 -7.56
N SER A 120 -10.70 5.59 -8.62
CA SER A 120 -9.94 6.51 -9.46
C SER A 120 -9.46 7.73 -8.65
N VAL A 121 -8.22 8.15 -8.90
CA VAL A 121 -7.70 9.41 -8.36
C VAL A 121 -8.47 10.60 -8.94
N ARG A 122 -8.81 10.55 -10.24
CA ARG A 122 -9.47 11.61 -11.04
C ARG A 122 -11.01 11.65 -10.91
N LYS A 123 -11.56 11.62 -9.70
CA LYS A 123 -13.03 11.68 -9.51
C LYS A 123 -13.64 13.03 -9.89
N LYS A 124 -14.90 13.02 -10.35
CA LYS A 124 -15.63 14.20 -10.85
C LYS A 124 -15.62 15.41 -9.89
N ASN A 125 -15.68 15.17 -8.59
CA ASN A 125 -15.82 16.24 -7.60
C ASN A 125 -14.54 16.48 -6.76
N SER A 126 -13.43 15.83 -7.09
CA SER A 126 -12.22 15.89 -6.25
C SER A 126 -11.45 17.20 -6.36
N ARG A 127 -11.66 17.99 -7.44
CA ARG A 127 -10.96 19.27 -7.73
C ARG A 127 -9.44 19.19 -7.46
N LEU A 128 -8.82 18.08 -7.84
CA LEU A 128 -7.39 17.83 -7.71
C LEU A 128 -6.78 17.51 -9.08
N GLU A 129 -5.50 17.77 -9.18
CA GLU A 129 -4.67 17.45 -10.34
C GLU A 129 -3.96 16.11 -10.12
N PHE A 130 -3.71 15.38 -11.20
CA PHE A 130 -3.02 14.09 -11.15
C PHE A 130 -2.01 13.96 -12.28
N ILE A 131 -0.79 13.57 -11.91
CA ILE A 131 0.31 13.23 -12.82
C ILE A 131 0.63 11.76 -12.63
N GLN A 132 0.59 11.01 -13.73
CA GLN A 132 0.99 9.60 -13.72
C GLN A 132 2.50 9.49 -13.92
N GLY A 133 3.24 9.50 -12.81
CA GLY A 133 4.69 9.53 -12.81
C GLY A 133 5.28 8.99 -11.53
N TRP A 134 6.53 8.54 -11.62
CA TRP A 134 7.37 8.24 -10.48
C TRP A 134 8.04 9.53 -10.01
N ALA A 135 8.09 9.73 -8.69
CA ALA A 135 9.02 10.70 -8.14
C ALA A 135 10.42 10.08 -8.21
N ASP A 136 11.35 10.77 -8.85
CA ASP A 136 12.72 10.33 -9.02
C ASP A 136 13.67 11.06 -8.07
N ASP A 137 13.53 12.39 -7.93
CA ASP A 137 14.37 13.20 -7.03
C ASP A 137 13.60 14.37 -6.40
N VAL A 138 14.13 14.96 -5.31
CA VAL A 138 13.58 16.15 -4.65
C VAL A 138 14.68 17.15 -4.34
N ASN A 139 14.54 18.37 -4.85
CA ASN A 139 15.33 19.50 -4.40
C ASN A 139 14.52 20.32 -3.39
N PHE A 140 14.94 20.28 -2.13
CA PHE A 140 14.26 20.97 -1.04
C PHE A 140 14.51 22.48 -1.03
N ALA A 141 15.64 22.94 -1.55
CA ALA A 141 15.98 24.36 -1.56
C ALA A 141 15.28 25.11 -2.70
N ASP A 142 15.09 24.43 -3.84
CA ASP A 142 14.39 24.99 -5.00
C ASP A 142 12.90 24.60 -5.04
N GLU A 143 12.46 23.85 -4.02
CA GLU A 143 11.10 23.35 -3.83
C GLU A 143 10.54 22.63 -5.06
N THR A 144 11.35 21.74 -5.65
CA THR A 144 10.99 20.94 -6.84
C THR A 144 11.05 19.45 -6.58
N VAL A 145 10.18 18.70 -7.27
CA VAL A 145 10.25 17.24 -7.39
C VAL A 145 10.49 16.88 -8.86
N THR A 146 11.50 16.08 -9.13
CA THR A 146 11.78 15.54 -10.47
C THR A 146 10.89 14.32 -10.72
N ILE A 147 10.11 14.36 -11.81
CA ILE A 147 9.14 13.33 -12.16
C ILE A 147 9.57 12.58 -13.42
N GLU A 148 9.54 11.26 -13.34
CA GLU A 148 9.67 10.33 -14.47
C GLU A 148 8.26 9.88 -14.92
N PRO A 149 7.89 10.01 -16.21
CA PRO A 149 6.63 9.49 -16.74
C PRO A 149 6.51 7.97 -16.54
N SER A 150 5.32 7.49 -16.18
CA SER A 150 5.09 6.05 -15.89
C SER A 150 3.91 5.44 -16.64
N VAL A 151 3.33 6.15 -17.61
CA VAL A 151 2.10 5.72 -18.29
C VAL A 151 2.28 4.40 -19.04
N LEU A 152 3.46 4.19 -19.64
CA LEU A 152 3.79 2.98 -20.40
C LEU A 152 4.61 1.96 -19.60
N ASP A 153 4.82 2.20 -18.30
CA ASP A 153 5.60 1.29 -17.47
C ASP A 153 4.76 0.03 -17.15
N PRO A 154 5.19 -1.17 -17.58
CA PRO A 154 4.42 -2.39 -17.37
C PRO A 154 4.39 -2.83 -15.90
N ASP A 155 5.32 -2.37 -15.05
CA ASP A 155 5.38 -2.71 -13.63
C ASP A 155 4.33 -1.94 -12.81
N VAL A 156 3.65 -0.95 -13.40
CA VAL A 156 2.57 -0.21 -12.73
C VAL A 156 1.45 -1.17 -12.35
N GLY A 157 1.15 -1.22 -11.05
CA GLY A 157 0.09 -2.07 -10.51
C GLY A 157 0.55 -3.48 -10.12
N HIS A 158 1.85 -3.77 -10.18
CA HIS A 158 2.47 -4.96 -9.59
C HIS A 158 3.17 -4.63 -8.27
N ALA A 159 3.38 -5.65 -7.43
CA ALA A 159 4.23 -5.53 -6.27
C ALA A 159 5.67 -5.23 -6.69
N LEU A 160 6.21 -4.17 -6.13
CA LEU A 160 7.57 -3.74 -6.42
C LEU A 160 8.51 -4.39 -5.40
N THR A 161 9.51 -5.11 -5.88
CA THR A 161 10.32 -6.07 -5.08
C THR A 161 11.82 -5.78 -5.14
N GLY A 162 12.16 -4.54 -5.52
CA GLY A 162 13.51 -3.98 -5.46
C GLY A 162 13.72 -2.89 -6.52
N PRO A 163 14.97 -2.54 -6.88
CA PRO A 163 15.21 -1.56 -7.94
C PRO A 163 14.56 -2.02 -9.24
N ARG A 164 13.85 -1.12 -9.92
CA ARG A 164 13.26 -1.41 -11.23
C ARG A 164 14.40 -1.88 -12.15
N LYS A 165 14.22 -3.03 -12.82
CA LYS A 165 15.08 -3.30 -13.98
C LYS A 165 14.72 -2.18 -14.97
N PRO A 166 15.69 -1.52 -15.61
CA PRO A 166 15.37 -0.48 -16.56
C PRO A 166 14.53 -1.10 -17.68
N ASN A 167 13.24 -0.76 -17.74
CA ASN A 167 12.37 -1.05 -18.89
C ASN A 167 12.68 -0.09 -20.06
N GLU A 168 13.82 0.58 -20.03
CA GLU A 168 14.26 1.57 -21.01
C GLU A 168 14.44 1.00 -22.42
N GLN A 169 14.53 -0.33 -22.58
CA GLN A 169 14.50 -0.95 -23.90
C GLN A 169 13.09 -1.27 -24.43
N GLN A 170 12.06 -1.34 -23.58
CA GLN A 170 10.67 -1.55 -24.04
C GLN A 170 9.86 -0.26 -24.06
N THR A 171 10.14 0.66 -23.14
CA THR A 171 9.77 2.08 -23.27
C THR A 171 10.89 2.80 -24.00
N ALA A 172 11.19 2.37 -25.24
CA ALA A 172 11.81 3.28 -26.20
C ALA A 172 10.87 4.48 -26.29
N SER A 173 11.16 5.55 -25.55
CA SER A 173 10.19 6.59 -25.29
C SER A 173 9.77 7.24 -26.60
N GLY A 174 8.57 6.89 -27.07
CA GLY A 174 7.76 7.75 -27.95
C GLY A 174 7.45 9.11 -27.32
N TYR A 175 7.88 9.36 -26.08
CA TYR A 175 7.75 10.63 -25.36
C TYR A 175 8.98 11.54 -25.42
N ALA A 176 10.12 11.11 -25.97
CA ALA A 176 11.29 11.98 -26.12
C ALA A 176 12.28 11.37 -27.13
N VAL A 177 12.02 11.55 -28.42
CA VAL A 177 13.09 11.54 -29.41
C VAL A 177 13.58 12.98 -29.51
N LYS A 178 14.89 13.20 -29.38
CA LYS A 178 15.52 14.52 -29.59
C LYS A 178 15.05 15.07 -30.94
N GLY A 179 14.30 16.17 -30.95
CA GLY A 179 13.71 16.77 -32.16
C GLY A 179 12.24 16.42 -32.49
N VAL A 180 11.54 15.60 -31.69
CA VAL A 180 10.13 15.18 -31.95
C VAL A 180 9.09 15.94 -31.11
N PHE A 181 9.50 16.74 -30.13
CA PHE A 181 8.62 17.72 -29.44
C PHE A 181 8.92 19.18 -29.85
N PRO A 182 8.96 19.55 -31.14
CA PRO A 182 9.41 20.88 -31.55
C PRO A 182 8.50 22.04 -31.13
N HIS A 183 7.33 21.80 -30.50
CA HIS A 183 6.32 22.83 -30.21
C HIS A 183 5.56 22.68 -28.87
N GLY A 184 6.17 22.06 -27.85
CA GLY A 184 5.52 21.90 -26.53
C GLY A 184 6.03 22.90 -25.47
N PRO A 185 5.19 23.39 -24.54
CA PRO A 185 5.64 24.26 -23.43
C PRO A 185 6.67 23.60 -22.49
N TRP A 186 6.90 22.30 -22.66
CA TRP A 186 7.77 21.45 -21.84
C TRP A 186 9.13 21.16 -22.46
N GLU A 187 9.37 21.56 -23.72
CA GLU A 187 10.59 21.20 -24.45
C GLU A 187 11.87 21.66 -23.73
N LYS A 188 11.82 22.80 -23.05
CA LYS A 188 12.96 23.35 -22.28
C LYS A 188 13.10 22.74 -20.88
N GLU A 189 12.02 22.19 -20.32
CA GLU A 189 11.98 21.66 -18.95
C GLU A 189 12.20 20.15 -18.89
N VAL A 190 11.89 19.43 -19.97
CA VAL A 190 12.16 17.99 -20.07
C VAL A 190 13.66 17.77 -20.26
N GLN A 191 14.25 17.01 -19.36
CA GLN A 191 15.67 16.67 -19.40
C GLN A 191 15.84 15.16 -19.35
N MET A 192 16.91 14.65 -19.95
CA MET A 192 17.33 13.28 -19.72
C MET A 192 18.05 13.23 -18.37
N GLY A 193 17.50 12.48 -17.42
CA GLY A 193 17.97 12.39 -16.05
C GLY A 193 17.50 11.10 -15.40
N GLY A 194 17.46 11.06 -14.07
CA GLY A 194 17.09 9.83 -13.36
C GLY A 194 18.16 9.40 -12.36
N THR A 195 17.74 8.99 -11.16
CA THR A 195 18.60 8.36 -10.14
C THR A 195 18.88 6.86 -10.44
N GLY A 196 18.48 6.40 -11.62
CA GLY A 196 18.68 5.05 -12.15
C GLY A 196 20.09 4.84 -12.73
N SER A 197 20.37 3.62 -13.21
CA SER A 197 21.63 3.31 -13.90
C SER A 197 21.71 3.86 -15.33
N HIS A 198 20.63 4.47 -15.81
CA HIS A 198 20.46 4.99 -17.15
C HIS A 198 19.55 6.22 -17.08
N GLN A 199 19.57 7.02 -18.15
CA GLN A 199 18.82 8.26 -18.21
C GLN A 199 17.46 8.05 -18.88
N VAL A 200 16.42 8.60 -18.26
CA VAL A 200 15.04 8.65 -18.72
C VAL A 200 14.58 10.11 -18.86
N PRO A 201 13.56 10.39 -19.67
CA PRO A 201 12.97 11.72 -19.72
C PRO A 201 12.34 12.06 -18.37
N THR A 202 12.73 13.19 -17.78
CA THR A 202 12.19 13.71 -16.53
C THR A 202 11.78 15.18 -16.67
N PHE A 203 10.91 15.64 -15.79
CA PHE A 203 10.51 17.05 -15.71
C PHE A 203 10.28 17.49 -14.26
N PRO A 204 10.58 18.74 -13.89
CA PRO A 204 10.41 19.24 -12.53
C PRO A 204 8.96 19.62 -12.23
N ILE A 205 8.56 19.49 -10.97
CA ILE A 205 7.30 20.01 -10.42
C ILE A 205 7.58 20.80 -9.16
N HIS A 206 7.37 22.11 -9.22
CA HIS A 206 7.43 22.98 -8.05
C HIS A 206 6.32 22.68 -7.03
N TYR A 207 6.57 22.91 -5.75
CA TYR A 207 5.59 22.80 -4.66
C TYR A 207 5.78 23.93 -3.64
N ASP A 208 4.70 24.30 -2.95
CA ASP A 208 4.81 25.13 -1.73
C ASP A 208 4.80 24.23 -0.48
N LYS A 209 4.14 23.07 -0.58
CA LYS A 209 4.15 21.99 0.42
C LYS A 209 4.29 20.64 -0.26
N LEU A 210 5.17 19.79 0.27
CA LEU A 210 5.41 18.44 -0.22
C LEU A 210 4.95 17.40 0.79
N ILE A 211 4.18 16.40 0.32
CA ILE A 211 3.75 15.27 1.12
C ILE A 211 4.33 13.99 0.52
N ILE A 212 5.20 13.32 1.26
CA ILE A 212 5.81 12.04 0.91
C ILE A 212 4.94 10.91 1.48
N ALA A 213 4.14 10.28 0.61
CA ALA A 213 3.19 9.22 0.97
C ALA A 213 3.34 7.99 0.04
N VAL A 214 4.58 7.69 -0.35
CA VAL A 214 4.93 6.70 -1.38
C VAL A 214 4.83 5.24 -0.92
N GLY A 215 4.57 4.99 0.37
CA GLY A 215 4.41 3.67 0.95
C GLY A 215 5.70 2.83 0.93
N THR A 216 5.55 1.51 0.86
CA THR A 216 6.64 0.53 0.93
C THR A 216 6.57 -0.49 -0.20
N TYR A 217 7.71 -1.13 -0.45
CA TYR A 217 7.88 -2.21 -1.42
C TYR A 217 7.81 -3.57 -0.70
N SER A 218 7.59 -4.66 -1.43
CA SER A 218 7.54 -6.01 -0.85
C SER A 218 8.95 -6.54 -0.60
N GLN A 219 9.26 -6.95 0.63
CA GLN A 219 10.61 -7.41 0.98
C GLN A 219 10.79 -8.90 0.68
N THR A 220 11.85 -9.23 -0.05
CA THR A 220 12.25 -10.62 -0.36
C THR A 220 13.32 -11.16 0.59
N PHE A 221 13.88 -10.32 1.46
CA PHE A 221 14.95 -10.65 2.42
C PHE A 221 16.23 -11.21 1.78
N GLY A 222 16.40 -11.03 0.46
CA GLY A 222 17.52 -11.65 -0.28
C GLY A 222 17.34 -13.15 -0.51
N THR A 223 16.20 -13.73 -0.16
CA THR A 223 15.89 -15.15 -0.40
C THR A 223 15.95 -15.46 -1.90
N LYS A 224 16.76 -16.44 -2.27
CA LYS A 224 17.09 -16.75 -3.67
C LYS A 224 15.84 -17.12 -4.47
N GLY A 225 15.64 -16.49 -5.62
CA GLY A 225 14.55 -16.79 -6.55
C GLY A 225 13.15 -16.30 -6.14
N VAL A 226 12.96 -15.77 -4.92
CA VAL A 226 11.66 -15.24 -4.47
C VAL A 226 11.19 -14.08 -5.34
N ARG A 227 12.10 -13.17 -5.70
CA ARG A 227 11.77 -12.01 -6.53
C ARG A 227 11.24 -12.42 -7.91
N GLU A 228 11.82 -13.46 -8.50
CA GLU A 228 11.56 -13.91 -9.86
C GLU A 228 10.36 -14.85 -9.95
N ASN A 229 10.14 -15.67 -8.91
CA ASN A 229 9.24 -16.81 -8.95
C ASN A 229 8.02 -16.69 -8.04
N ALA A 230 8.03 -15.82 -7.02
CA ALA A 230 6.89 -15.67 -6.12
C ALA A 230 5.80 -14.77 -6.71
N TRP A 231 4.56 -15.05 -6.33
CA TRP A 231 3.44 -14.14 -6.51
C TRP A 231 3.29 -13.29 -5.26
N PHE A 232 3.50 -11.98 -5.37
CA PHE A 232 3.28 -11.08 -4.25
C PHE A 232 1.79 -10.71 -4.14
N LEU A 233 1.38 -10.14 -3.01
CA LEU A 233 0.00 -9.68 -2.82
C LEU A 233 -0.02 -8.25 -2.28
N LYS A 234 0.18 -7.27 -3.17
CA LYS A 234 0.32 -5.85 -2.80
C LYS A 234 -0.65 -4.95 -3.56
N ASP A 235 -0.97 -5.29 -4.81
CA ASP A 235 -1.83 -4.51 -5.70
C ASP A 235 -2.80 -5.43 -6.49
N VAL A 236 -3.64 -4.82 -7.31
CA VAL A 236 -4.74 -5.45 -8.01
C VAL A 236 -4.29 -6.35 -9.17
N ARG A 237 -3.21 -5.99 -9.90
CA ARG A 237 -2.69 -6.89 -10.95
C ARG A 237 -2.06 -8.12 -10.33
N ASP A 238 -1.49 -8.00 -9.13
CA ASP A 238 -1.02 -9.15 -8.38
C ASP A 238 -2.17 -10.11 -8.04
N ALA A 239 -3.28 -9.57 -7.51
CA ALA A 239 -4.47 -10.35 -7.17
C ALA A 239 -5.04 -11.09 -8.39
N VAL A 240 -5.11 -10.41 -9.55
CA VAL A 240 -5.54 -11.03 -10.82
C VAL A 240 -4.55 -12.10 -11.28
N ALA A 241 -3.24 -11.85 -11.19
CA ALA A 241 -2.21 -12.82 -11.57
C ALA A 241 -2.23 -14.08 -10.68
N ILE A 242 -2.46 -13.93 -9.38
CA ILE A 242 -2.63 -15.05 -8.44
C ILE A 242 -3.89 -15.84 -8.82
N ARG A 243 -5.03 -15.16 -9.05
CA ARG A 243 -6.27 -15.81 -9.47
C ARG A 243 -6.06 -16.66 -10.72
N ARG A 244 -5.49 -16.04 -11.76
CA ARG A 244 -5.21 -16.68 -13.04
C ARG A 244 -4.35 -17.91 -12.83
N ARG A 245 -3.31 -17.80 -12.00
CA ARG A 245 -2.41 -18.91 -11.68
C ARG A 245 -3.12 -20.07 -10.98
N ILE A 246 -3.97 -19.80 -9.99
CA ILE A 246 -4.74 -20.84 -9.28
C ILE A 246 -5.56 -21.64 -10.30
N LEU A 247 -6.30 -20.98 -11.18
CA LEU A 247 -7.12 -21.63 -12.20
C LEU A 247 -6.28 -22.38 -13.24
N GLU A 248 -5.15 -21.81 -13.68
CA GLU A 248 -4.18 -22.48 -14.57
C GLU A 248 -3.67 -23.80 -13.98
N LEU A 249 -3.42 -23.86 -12.67
CA LEU A 249 -2.93 -25.08 -12.02
C LEU A 249 -3.95 -26.22 -12.07
N PHE A 250 -5.25 -25.92 -11.93
CA PHE A 250 -6.31 -26.92 -12.08
C PHE A 250 -6.44 -27.40 -13.52
N GLU A 251 -6.38 -26.51 -14.50
CA GLU A 251 -6.40 -26.90 -15.92
C GLU A 251 -5.20 -27.77 -16.29
N LEU A 252 -4.00 -27.42 -15.79
CA LEU A 252 -2.80 -28.24 -15.98
C LEU A 252 -2.98 -29.62 -15.32
N ALA A 253 -3.38 -29.69 -14.07
CA ALA A 253 -3.54 -30.95 -13.34
C ALA A 253 -4.63 -31.87 -13.93
N ARG A 254 -5.59 -31.29 -14.68
CA ARG A 254 -6.66 -32.03 -15.37
C ARG A 254 -6.18 -32.72 -16.64
N LEU A 255 -5.08 -32.29 -17.25
CA LEU A 255 -4.62 -32.86 -18.51
C LEU A 255 -4.34 -34.37 -18.35
N PRO A 256 -4.84 -35.23 -19.26
CA PRO A 256 -4.68 -36.69 -19.15
C PRO A 256 -3.23 -37.17 -19.12
N ILE A 257 -2.32 -36.36 -19.68
CA ILE A 257 -0.88 -36.66 -19.79
C ILE A 257 -0.10 -36.36 -18.50
N ILE A 258 -0.73 -35.77 -17.48
CA ILE A 258 -0.03 -35.34 -16.26
C ILE A 258 -0.01 -36.47 -15.23
N PRO A 259 1.18 -36.92 -14.79
CA PRO A 259 1.30 -37.96 -13.77
C PRO A 259 0.71 -37.52 -12.42
N GLU A 260 0.20 -38.49 -11.67
CA GLU A 260 -0.36 -38.32 -10.34
C GLU A 260 0.56 -37.57 -9.37
N GLU A 261 1.86 -37.88 -9.39
CA GLU A 261 2.84 -37.20 -8.54
C GLU A 261 2.99 -35.72 -8.92
N THR A 262 2.95 -35.40 -10.22
CA THR A 262 3.00 -34.02 -10.69
C THR A 262 1.74 -33.24 -10.26
N LYS A 263 0.56 -33.89 -10.23
CA LYS A 263 -0.67 -33.26 -9.73
C LYS A 263 -0.54 -32.84 -8.27
N LYS A 264 0.11 -33.66 -7.42
CA LYS A 264 0.39 -33.31 -6.01
C LYS A 264 1.21 -32.04 -5.89
N HIS A 265 2.23 -31.88 -6.73
CA HIS A 265 3.03 -30.65 -6.74
C HIS A 265 2.22 -29.46 -7.28
N LEU A 266 1.55 -29.61 -8.42
CA LEU A 266 0.77 -28.53 -9.05
C LEU A 266 -0.34 -27.99 -8.13
N LEU A 267 -0.99 -28.85 -7.36
CA LEU A 267 -2.10 -28.46 -6.47
C LEU A 267 -1.67 -28.24 -5.02
N HIS A 268 -0.36 -28.07 -4.78
CA HIS A 268 0.18 -27.62 -3.52
C HIS A 268 0.46 -26.10 -3.56
N PHE A 269 -0.30 -25.35 -2.77
CA PHE A 269 -0.22 -23.90 -2.66
C PHE A 269 0.60 -23.50 -1.44
N ALA A 270 1.75 -22.86 -1.65
CA ALA A 270 2.53 -22.27 -0.57
C ALA A 270 2.13 -20.81 -0.32
N VAL A 271 1.98 -20.44 0.94
CA VAL A 271 1.75 -19.05 1.37
C VAL A 271 2.83 -18.68 2.38
N VAL A 272 3.61 -17.64 2.12
CA VAL A 272 4.66 -17.18 3.03
C VAL A 272 4.21 -15.91 3.75
N GLY A 273 4.18 -15.97 5.07
CA GLY A 273 3.74 -14.90 5.98
C GLY A 273 2.47 -15.26 6.77
N GLY A 274 2.63 -15.46 8.08
CA GLY A 274 1.57 -15.67 9.07
C GLY A 274 1.01 -14.38 9.68
N GLY A 275 1.21 -13.25 9.00
CA GLY A 275 0.48 -12.01 9.27
C GLY A 275 -0.96 -12.07 8.74
N PRO A 276 -1.78 -11.02 9.00
CA PRO A 276 -3.17 -10.98 8.56
C PRO A 276 -3.35 -11.21 7.06
N THR A 277 -2.51 -10.61 6.21
CA THR A 277 -2.61 -10.74 4.75
C THR A 277 -2.50 -12.21 4.29
N GLY A 278 -1.42 -12.90 4.66
CA GLY A 278 -1.20 -14.29 4.21
C GLY A 278 -2.19 -15.27 4.82
N MET A 279 -2.56 -15.07 6.09
CA MET A 279 -3.61 -15.85 6.74
C MET A 279 -4.94 -15.67 6.00
N GLU A 280 -5.43 -14.45 5.85
CA GLU A 280 -6.69 -14.18 5.14
C GLU A 280 -6.67 -14.70 3.70
N PHE A 281 -5.55 -14.60 2.98
CA PHE A 281 -5.42 -15.18 1.65
C PHE A 281 -5.59 -16.69 1.68
N ALA A 282 -4.89 -17.41 2.57
CA ALA A 282 -5.02 -18.87 2.70
C ALA A 282 -6.46 -19.30 3.03
N ALA A 283 -7.14 -18.55 3.91
CA ALA A 283 -8.55 -18.75 4.22
C ALA A 283 -9.46 -18.52 3.00
N CYS A 284 -9.25 -17.43 2.25
CA CYS A 284 -10.00 -17.13 1.03
C CYS A 284 -9.78 -18.19 -0.04
N LEU A 285 -8.54 -18.68 -0.19
CA LEU A 285 -8.17 -19.74 -1.10
C LEU A 285 -8.88 -21.05 -0.73
N SER A 286 -8.90 -21.41 0.56
CA SER A 286 -9.63 -22.58 1.06
C SER A 286 -11.13 -22.49 0.75
N ASP A 287 -11.75 -21.31 0.87
CA ASP A 287 -13.15 -21.13 0.50
C ASP A 287 -13.39 -21.29 -1.02
N LEU A 288 -12.52 -20.75 -1.88
CA LEU A 288 -12.60 -20.97 -3.33
C LEU A 288 -12.48 -22.46 -3.70
N LEU A 289 -11.53 -23.15 -3.08
CA LEU A 289 -11.28 -24.57 -3.31
C LEU A 289 -12.47 -25.43 -2.87
N ARG A 290 -12.98 -25.19 -1.66
CA ARG A 290 -14.07 -25.97 -1.07
C ARG A 290 -15.42 -25.67 -1.71
N ASP A 291 -15.74 -24.39 -1.93
CA ASP A 291 -17.10 -23.97 -2.25
C ASP A 291 -17.36 -23.95 -3.77
N ASP A 292 -16.31 -23.77 -4.59
CA ASP A 292 -16.44 -23.65 -6.05
C ASP A 292 -15.66 -24.75 -6.80
N LEU A 293 -14.34 -24.83 -6.64
CA LEU A 293 -13.50 -25.74 -7.44
C LEU A 293 -13.76 -27.23 -7.15
N SER A 294 -14.17 -27.58 -5.93
CA SER A 294 -14.56 -28.95 -5.58
C SER A 294 -15.75 -29.49 -6.38
N LYS A 295 -16.64 -28.60 -6.85
CA LYS A 295 -17.80 -28.97 -7.66
C LYS A 295 -17.43 -29.22 -9.12
N ILE A 296 -16.37 -28.59 -9.60
CA ILE A 296 -15.94 -28.64 -11.01
C ILE A 296 -14.83 -29.68 -11.21
N HIS A 297 -13.96 -29.85 -10.21
CA HIS A 297 -12.82 -30.76 -10.24
C HIS A 297 -12.80 -31.69 -9.02
N PRO A 298 -13.89 -32.43 -8.73
CA PRO A 298 -14.00 -33.27 -7.53
C PRO A 298 -12.87 -34.30 -7.41
N GLU A 299 -12.40 -34.83 -8.54
CA GLU A 299 -11.31 -35.81 -8.61
C GLU A 299 -9.95 -35.25 -8.22
N LEU A 300 -9.72 -33.95 -8.46
CA LEU A 300 -8.45 -33.26 -8.19
C LEU A 300 -8.34 -32.80 -6.73
N MET A 301 -9.45 -32.70 -6.01
CA MET A 301 -9.46 -32.21 -4.62
C MET A 301 -8.59 -33.04 -3.67
N ARG A 302 -8.36 -34.32 -3.99
CA ARG A 302 -7.49 -35.20 -3.20
C ARG A 302 -6.01 -34.80 -3.21
N TYR A 303 -5.57 -34.03 -4.21
CA TYR A 303 -4.18 -33.55 -4.31
C TYR A 303 -3.99 -32.15 -3.74
N VAL A 304 -5.08 -31.45 -3.40
CA VAL A 304 -5.03 -30.06 -2.96
C VAL A 304 -4.42 -29.98 -1.57
N ARG A 305 -3.37 -29.17 -1.44
CA ARG A 305 -2.70 -28.88 -0.17
C ARG A 305 -2.42 -27.38 -0.06
N ILE A 306 -2.61 -26.81 1.13
CA ILE A 306 -2.24 -25.43 1.43
C ILE A 306 -1.25 -25.45 2.60
N SER A 307 -0.03 -24.98 2.36
CA SER A 307 0.99 -24.83 3.40
C SER A 307 1.30 -23.36 3.61
N LEU A 308 1.16 -22.89 4.85
CA LEU A 308 1.49 -21.54 5.26
C LEU A 308 2.78 -21.54 6.08
N TYR A 309 3.80 -20.85 5.59
CA TYR A 309 5.12 -20.76 6.19
C TYR A 309 5.31 -19.42 6.90
N ASP A 310 5.83 -19.44 8.12
CA ASP A 310 6.32 -18.25 8.81
C ASP A 310 7.60 -18.58 9.59
N VAL A 311 8.55 -17.66 9.57
CA VAL A 311 9.80 -17.76 10.34
C VAL A 311 9.56 -17.55 11.84
N ALA A 312 8.51 -16.82 12.20
CA ALA A 312 8.13 -16.57 13.57
C ALA A 312 7.55 -17.86 14.21
N PRO A 313 7.75 -18.04 15.52
CA PRO A 313 7.20 -19.19 16.25
C PRO A 313 5.66 -19.13 16.42
N LYS A 314 5.04 -17.99 16.10
CA LYS A 314 3.60 -17.77 16.23
C LYS A 314 3.07 -16.93 15.07
N VAL A 315 1.88 -17.29 14.59
CA VAL A 315 1.11 -16.49 13.62
C VAL A 315 0.23 -15.47 14.32
N LEU A 316 -0.21 -14.45 13.58
CA LEU A 316 -1.09 -13.39 14.06
C LEU A 316 -0.64 -12.77 15.42
N PRO A 317 0.65 -12.41 15.59
CA PRO A 317 1.21 -11.99 16.88
C PRO A 317 0.60 -10.70 17.45
N MET A 318 -0.16 -9.97 16.63
CA MET A 318 -0.90 -8.77 17.05
C MET A 318 -2.22 -9.06 17.78
N PHE A 319 -2.65 -10.33 17.84
CA PHE A 319 -3.84 -10.76 18.56
C PHE A 319 -3.47 -11.44 19.89
N ASP A 320 -4.41 -11.42 20.83
CA ASP A 320 -4.36 -12.18 22.06
C ASP A 320 -4.27 -13.67 21.74
N ALA A 321 -3.48 -14.40 22.54
CA ALA A 321 -3.19 -15.82 22.31
C ALA A 321 -4.45 -16.66 22.07
N SER A 322 -5.53 -16.41 22.83
CA SER A 322 -6.78 -17.17 22.69
C SER A 322 -7.49 -16.98 21.33
N LEU A 323 -7.32 -15.82 20.68
CA LEU A 323 -7.86 -15.54 19.35
C LEU A 323 -6.96 -16.15 18.27
N ALA A 324 -5.64 -16.06 18.43
CA ALA A 324 -4.68 -16.71 17.55
C ALA A 324 -4.86 -18.25 17.58
N ASP A 325 -5.03 -18.85 18.77
CA ASP A 325 -5.29 -20.29 18.92
C ASP A 325 -6.62 -20.71 18.27
N TYR A 326 -7.64 -19.86 18.35
CA TYR A 326 -8.90 -20.09 17.66
C TYR A 326 -8.71 -20.10 16.14
N ALA A 327 -7.93 -19.15 15.61
CA ALA A 327 -7.58 -19.11 14.19
C ALA A 327 -6.84 -20.38 13.75
N VAL A 328 -5.78 -20.77 14.45
CA VAL A 328 -5.02 -22.01 14.16
C VAL A 328 -5.94 -23.24 14.15
N LYS A 329 -6.85 -23.36 15.12
CA LYS A 329 -7.84 -24.45 15.16
C LYS A 329 -8.81 -24.42 13.97
N GLN A 330 -9.22 -23.25 13.49
CA GLN A 330 -10.04 -23.17 12.27
C GLN A 330 -9.26 -23.60 11.03
N TYR A 331 -8.00 -23.20 10.91
CA TYR A 331 -7.16 -23.50 9.73
C TYR A 331 -6.88 -24.99 9.62
N ARG A 332 -6.60 -25.67 10.74
CA ARG A 332 -6.49 -27.14 10.77
C ARG A 332 -7.75 -27.84 10.27
N ARG A 333 -8.94 -27.33 10.63
CA ARG A 333 -10.24 -27.87 10.14
C ARG A 333 -10.48 -27.60 8.65
N GLN A 334 -9.80 -26.62 8.08
CA GLN A 334 -9.86 -26.26 6.66
C GLN A 334 -8.74 -26.91 5.83
N ASN A 335 -8.01 -27.88 6.42
CA ASN A 335 -6.86 -28.53 5.80
C ASN A 335 -5.76 -27.56 5.36
N ILE A 336 -5.54 -26.50 6.14
CA ILE A 336 -4.42 -25.57 5.96
C ILE A 336 -3.34 -25.92 6.98
N GLU A 337 -2.17 -26.30 6.49
CA GLU A 337 -1.00 -26.62 7.31
C GLU A 337 -0.25 -25.34 7.66
N ILE A 338 -0.13 -25.05 8.96
CA ILE A 338 0.62 -23.89 9.45
C ILE A 338 2.00 -24.38 9.91
N LYS A 339 3.04 -23.89 9.24
CA LYS A 339 4.45 -24.20 9.46
C LYS A 339 5.18 -22.98 10.01
N THR A 340 5.10 -22.80 11.32
CA THR A 340 5.84 -21.76 12.06
C THR A 340 7.30 -22.17 12.27
N SER A 341 8.18 -21.21 12.54
CA SER A 341 9.63 -21.44 12.63
C SER A 341 10.22 -22.12 11.40
N HIS A 342 9.66 -21.88 10.21
CA HIS A 342 10.17 -22.41 8.95
C HIS A 342 10.85 -21.30 8.14
N HIS A 343 12.11 -21.52 7.78
CA HIS A 343 12.95 -20.55 7.10
C HIS A 343 13.02 -20.90 5.61
N VAL A 344 12.36 -20.09 4.78
CA VAL A 344 12.44 -20.22 3.32
C VAL A 344 13.77 -19.64 2.84
N GLU A 345 14.62 -20.49 2.25
CA GLU A 345 15.97 -20.11 1.78
C GLU A 345 16.03 -19.96 0.25
N GLU A 346 15.19 -20.69 -0.49
CA GLU A 346 15.13 -20.64 -1.95
C GLU A 346 13.71 -20.90 -2.47
N LEU A 347 13.35 -20.22 -3.57
CA LEU A 347 12.17 -20.52 -4.39
C LEU A 347 12.58 -20.62 -5.85
N ARG A 348 12.48 -21.80 -6.46
CA ARG A 348 12.98 -22.06 -7.81
C ARG A 348 11.96 -22.78 -8.71
N LYS A 349 12.17 -22.72 -10.01
CA LYS A 349 11.44 -23.51 -11.01
C LYS A 349 12.00 -24.93 -11.07
N GLY A 350 11.16 -25.90 -11.40
CA GLY A 350 11.55 -27.31 -11.53
C GLY A 350 10.96 -28.17 -10.42
N PHE A 351 11.20 -29.47 -10.51
CA PHE A 351 10.74 -30.45 -9.53
C PHE A 351 11.61 -30.43 -8.25
N PRO A 352 11.10 -30.93 -7.12
CA PRO A 352 11.93 -31.15 -5.93
C PRO A 352 13.08 -32.11 -6.25
N ASP A 353 14.22 -31.93 -5.58
CA ASP A 353 15.43 -32.77 -5.71
C ASP A 353 16.05 -32.86 -7.13
N ASP A 354 15.63 -31.98 -8.06
CA ASP A 354 16.24 -31.87 -9.39
C ASP A 354 17.40 -30.87 -9.38
N GLU A 355 18.62 -31.40 -9.24
CA GLU A 355 19.85 -30.61 -9.20
C GLU A 355 20.17 -29.94 -10.54
N LYS A 356 19.78 -30.55 -11.67
CA LYS A 356 19.97 -29.94 -13.00
C LYS A 356 19.09 -28.70 -13.14
N ALA A 357 17.83 -28.80 -12.71
CA ALA A 357 16.94 -27.65 -12.66
C ALA A 357 17.47 -26.57 -11.70
N ARG A 358 18.01 -26.97 -10.53
CA ARG A 358 18.59 -26.03 -9.55
C ARG A 358 19.76 -25.21 -10.14
N GLN A 359 20.61 -25.84 -10.94
CA GLN A 359 21.76 -25.20 -11.57
C GLN A 359 21.39 -24.35 -12.79
N ASP A 360 20.46 -24.82 -13.63
CA ASP A 360 20.02 -24.11 -14.83
C ASP A 360 18.54 -23.71 -14.74
N GLN A 361 18.29 -22.62 -14.00
CA GLN A 361 16.97 -22.02 -13.90
C GLN A 361 16.50 -21.38 -15.22
N ALA A 362 17.40 -21.05 -16.16
CA ALA A 362 17.03 -20.36 -17.40
C ALA A 362 16.31 -21.29 -18.36
N SER A 363 16.73 -22.55 -18.46
CA SER A 363 16.06 -23.58 -19.28
C SER A 363 14.70 -24.03 -18.73
N GLN A 364 14.43 -23.78 -17.44
CA GLN A 364 13.16 -24.18 -16.84
C GLN A 364 11.99 -23.32 -17.31
N VAL A 365 10.93 -23.98 -17.77
CA VAL A 365 9.70 -23.34 -18.23
C VAL A 365 8.95 -22.70 -17.06
N LYS A 366 8.64 -21.41 -17.17
CA LYS A 366 7.84 -20.68 -16.17
C LYS A 366 6.42 -21.24 -16.10
N GLY A 367 5.85 -21.30 -14.90
CA GLY A 367 4.47 -21.73 -14.71
C GLY A 367 4.24 -23.25 -14.70
N ARG A 368 5.30 -24.08 -14.59
CA ARG A 368 5.16 -25.52 -14.28
C ARG A 368 5.19 -25.75 -12.77
N VAL A 369 5.88 -26.79 -12.32
CA VAL A 369 6.18 -27.04 -10.90
C VAL A 369 7.28 -26.10 -10.44
N TYR A 370 7.15 -25.64 -9.21
CA TYR A 370 8.15 -24.90 -8.47
C TYR A 370 8.58 -25.73 -7.25
N THR A 371 9.74 -25.41 -6.72
CA THR A 371 10.23 -25.97 -5.45
C THR A 371 10.50 -24.85 -4.48
N ILE A 372 9.91 -24.95 -3.29
CA ILE A 372 10.28 -24.15 -2.14
C ILE A 372 11.25 -24.95 -1.28
N HIS A 373 12.41 -24.38 -0.98
CA HIS A 373 13.38 -24.97 -0.08
C HIS A 373 13.27 -24.31 1.28
N THR A 374 13.03 -25.10 2.32
CA THR A 374 13.10 -24.62 3.71
C THR A 374 14.21 -25.33 4.47
N LYS A 375 14.85 -24.61 5.38
CA LYS A 375 15.91 -25.16 6.24
C LYS A 375 15.46 -26.41 7.00
N GLU A 376 14.20 -26.46 7.40
CA GLU A 376 13.63 -27.52 8.24
C GLU A 376 13.19 -28.77 7.48
N GLU A 377 12.78 -28.63 6.22
CA GLU A 377 12.11 -29.72 5.47
C GLU A 377 12.79 -30.03 4.13
N GLY A 378 13.81 -29.27 3.73
CA GLY A 378 14.45 -29.40 2.43
C GLY A 378 13.53 -28.96 1.30
N ASP A 379 13.55 -29.71 0.20
CA ASP A 379 12.81 -29.39 -1.02
C ASP A 379 11.35 -29.87 -0.96
N VAL A 380 10.43 -28.94 -1.22
CA VAL A 380 9.00 -29.26 -1.32
C VAL A 380 8.43 -28.75 -2.65
N GLY A 381 7.89 -29.68 -3.44
CA GLY A 381 7.23 -29.35 -4.71
C GLY A 381 5.89 -28.63 -4.51
N ILE A 382 5.70 -27.52 -5.23
CA ILE A 382 4.55 -26.61 -5.16
C ILE A 382 4.13 -26.10 -6.55
N GLY A 383 2.87 -25.72 -6.71
CA GLY A 383 2.35 -25.14 -7.94
C GLY A 383 2.56 -23.63 -7.99
N MET A 384 2.53 -22.99 -6.83
CA MET A 384 2.79 -21.57 -6.66
C MET A 384 3.15 -21.21 -5.22
N CYS A 385 3.85 -20.09 -5.06
CA CYS A 385 4.17 -19.48 -3.78
C CYS A 385 3.62 -18.05 -3.74
N VAL A 386 2.73 -17.76 -2.80
CA VAL A 386 2.26 -16.40 -2.51
C VAL A 386 3.08 -15.79 -1.39
N TRP A 387 3.88 -14.76 -1.71
CA TRP A 387 4.74 -14.06 -0.77
C TRP A 387 4.07 -12.82 -0.21
N SER A 388 3.68 -12.87 1.06
CA SER A 388 2.85 -11.85 1.72
C SER A 388 3.50 -11.27 2.99
N THR A 389 4.82 -11.42 3.13
CA THR A 389 5.58 -10.96 4.28
C THR A 389 6.63 -9.93 3.90
N GLY A 390 6.95 -9.06 4.87
CA GLY A 390 8.02 -8.08 4.78
C GLY A 390 7.67 -6.83 3.96
N ASN A 391 7.99 -5.68 4.53
CA ASN A 391 8.00 -4.40 3.82
C ASN A 391 9.43 -3.89 3.77
N MET A 392 9.84 -3.38 2.62
CA MET A 392 11.11 -2.65 2.45
C MET A 392 10.83 -1.19 2.11
N ASN A 393 11.81 -0.33 2.34
CA ASN A 393 11.72 1.08 1.98
C ASN A 393 11.51 1.24 0.48
N ASN A 394 10.72 2.25 0.11
CA ASN A 394 10.59 2.65 -1.27
C ASN A 394 11.97 3.09 -1.81
N PRO A 395 12.43 2.63 -2.99
CA PRO A 395 13.72 3.04 -3.58
C PRO A 395 13.88 4.55 -3.74
N PHE A 396 12.80 5.29 -4.00
CA PHE A 396 12.82 6.75 -3.99
C PHE A 396 13.28 7.28 -2.62
N VAL A 397 12.74 6.72 -1.54
CA VAL A 397 13.12 7.08 -0.18
C VAL A 397 14.55 6.68 0.12
N VAL A 398 15.07 5.59 -0.44
CA VAL A 398 16.45 5.16 -0.19
C VAL A 398 17.46 5.95 -1.01
N LYS A 399 17.14 6.33 -2.25
CA LYS A 399 18.06 6.96 -3.20
C LYS A 399 17.95 8.48 -3.21
N ALA A 400 16.80 9.00 -3.61
CA ALA A 400 16.55 10.44 -3.77
C ALA A 400 16.67 11.21 -2.47
N LEU A 401 16.25 10.57 -1.38
CA LEU A 401 16.15 11.21 -0.07
C LEU A 401 17.35 10.88 0.83
N ASP A 402 18.41 10.28 0.29
CA ASP A 402 19.62 9.93 1.07
C ASP A 402 20.40 11.18 1.51
N HIS A 403 20.34 12.24 0.71
CA HIS A 403 21.01 13.51 0.96
C HIS A 403 20.05 14.68 0.73
N VAL A 404 20.43 15.83 1.28
CA VAL A 404 19.82 17.12 0.97
C VAL A 404 20.79 17.86 0.05
N HIS A 405 20.39 18.15 -1.19
CA HIS A 405 21.22 18.85 -2.18
C HIS A 405 21.81 20.16 -1.64
N ARG A 406 20.92 21.00 -1.08
CA ARG A 406 21.24 22.27 -0.44
C ARG A 406 20.30 22.48 0.74
N PHE A 407 20.82 23.01 1.85
CA PHE A 407 19.98 23.28 3.02
C PHE A 407 18.88 24.30 2.66
N PRO A 408 17.59 24.00 2.90
CA PRO A 408 16.52 24.91 2.51
C PRO A 408 16.33 26.01 3.57
N THR A 409 17.10 27.10 3.48
CA THR A 409 17.17 28.16 4.51
C THR A 409 15.81 28.79 4.85
N GLU A 410 14.93 28.97 3.86
CA GLU A 410 13.64 29.61 4.06
C GLU A 410 12.62 28.67 4.73
N SER A 411 12.66 27.39 4.36
CA SER A 411 11.65 26.41 4.71
C SER A 411 12.10 25.37 5.75
N ALA A 412 13.36 25.37 6.19
CA ALA A 412 13.83 24.62 7.36
C ALA A 412 14.01 25.48 8.61
N GLN A 413 13.98 24.83 9.77
CA GLN A 413 14.30 25.44 11.06
C GLN A 413 15.25 24.54 11.84
N ILE A 414 16.39 25.10 12.25
CA ILE A 414 17.36 24.45 13.13
C ILE A 414 16.81 24.46 14.55
N THR A 415 16.87 23.31 15.21
CA THR A 415 16.34 23.10 16.58
C THR A 415 17.41 22.71 17.57
N GLN A 416 18.55 22.20 17.11
CA GLN A 416 19.65 21.75 17.96
C GLN A 416 20.99 21.97 17.25
N GLY A 417 22.03 22.31 18.01
CA GLY A 417 23.40 22.52 17.54
C GLY A 417 23.63 23.94 17.01
N GLU A 418 24.71 24.58 17.43
CA GLU A 418 25.14 25.86 16.85
C GLU A 418 25.69 25.61 15.43
N VAL A 419 25.10 26.28 14.46
CA VAL A 419 25.47 26.18 13.05
C VAL A 419 25.67 27.60 12.52
N THR A 420 26.93 28.02 12.39
CA THR A 420 27.30 29.36 11.90
C THR A 420 26.91 29.58 10.44
N ASP A 421 27.12 28.57 9.59
CA ASP A 421 26.66 28.55 8.20
C ASP A 421 26.04 27.18 7.87
N PRO A 422 24.71 27.10 7.68
CA PRO A 422 24.04 25.85 7.32
C PRO A 422 24.50 25.25 5.98
N MET A 423 25.04 26.06 5.07
CA MET A 423 25.47 25.63 3.73
C MET A 423 26.80 24.87 3.73
N GLN A 424 27.62 25.06 4.77
CA GLN A 424 28.91 24.37 4.89
C GLN A 424 28.79 22.94 5.41
N ARG A 425 27.58 22.50 5.80
CA ARG A 425 27.34 21.15 6.31
C ARG A 425 26.59 20.31 5.29
N GLN A 426 26.96 19.04 5.19
CA GLN A 426 26.18 18.06 4.43
C GLN A 426 25.00 17.57 5.28
N TRP A 427 23.83 18.13 5.01
CA TRP A 427 22.57 17.72 5.61
C TRP A 427 22.01 16.45 4.95
N ILE A 428 21.34 15.65 5.76
CA ILE A 428 20.67 14.41 5.37
C ILE A 428 19.31 14.33 6.08
N ILE A 429 18.39 13.56 5.51
CA ILE A 429 17.12 13.25 6.17
C ILE A 429 17.38 12.27 7.32
N GLN A 430 16.82 12.58 8.49
CA GLN A 430 16.93 11.71 9.66
C GLN A 430 16.11 10.43 9.43
N ARG A 431 16.69 9.28 9.76
CA ARG A 431 16.10 7.96 9.52
C ARG A 431 16.11 7.08 10.76
N ASP A 432 15.16 6.17 10.81
CA ASP A 432 15.14 5.13 11.82
C ASP A 432 16.29 4.15 11.57
N ALA A 433 17.15 3.94 12.57
CA ALA A 433 18.34 3.09 12.41
C ALA A 433 18.02 1.63 12.06
N LYS A 434 16.84 1.11 12.45
CA LYS A 434 16.45 -0.28 12.21
C LYS A 434 15.78 -0.48 10.86
N THR A 435 14.89 0.43 10.48
CA THR A 435 14.02 0.26 9.31
C THR A 435 14.41 1.15 8.14
N GLY A 436 15.17 2.22 8.35
CA GLY A 436 15.60 3.18 7.33
C GLY A 436 14.50 4.12 6.83
N VAL A 437 13.28 4.05 7.39
CA VAL A 437 12.16 4.95 7.06
C VAL A 437 12.45 6.37 7.56
N ILE A 438 11.75 7.35 6.98
CA ILE A 438 11.90 8.77 7.32
C ILE A 438 11.42 9.03 8.74
N LEU A 439 12.23 9.69 9.57
CA LEU A 439 11.79 10.17 10.87
C LEU A 439 11.06 11.50 10.75
N VAL A 440 9.94 11.57 11.45
CA VAL A 440 9.07 12.75 11.51
C VAL A 440 8.71 13.08 12.96
N ASP A 441 8.42 14.34 13.23
CA ASP A 441 7.85 14.75 14.51
C ASP A 441 6.36 14.43 14.61
N ASP A 442 5.73 14.78 15.74
CA ASP A 442 4.29 14.55 15.97
C ASP A 442 3.38 15.38 15.05
N HIS A 443 3.94 16.27 14.24
CA HIS A 443 3.23 17.02 13.19
C HIS A 443 3.54 16.50 11.79
N PHE A 444 4.24 15.36 11.70
CA PHE A 444 4.67 14.69 10.47
C PHE A 444 5.70 15.46 9.64
N ARG A 445 6.37 16.47 10.20
CA ARG A 445 7.41 17.24 9.50
C ARG A 445 8.69 16.44 9.40
N VAL A 446 9.27 16.41 8.20
CA VAL A 446 10.51 15.66 7.94
C VAL A 446 11.67 16.29 8.70
N GLN A 447 12.43 15.45 9.39
CA GLN A 447 13.54 15.84 10.23
C GLN A 447 14.85 15.71 9.46
N LEU A 448 15.79 16.61 9.74
CA LEU A 448 17.10 16.70 9.13
C LEU A 448 18.18 16.57 10.20
N THR A 449 19.30 15.99 9.81
CA THR A 449 20.52 15.93 10.61
C THR A 449 21.74 16.05 9.70
N THR A 450 22.95 16.06 10.24
CA THR A 450 24.19 16.13 9.46
C THR A 450 24.96 14.81 9.54
N LYS A 451 25.77 14.51 8.51
CA LYS A 451 26.74 13.40 8.63
C LYS A 451 27.77 13.71 9.72
N CYS A 452 28.16 12.69 10.49
CA CYS A 452 29.19 12.85 11.54
C CYS A 452 30.57 13.08 10.91
N ALA A 453 31.31 14.05 11.44
CA ALA A 453 32.76 13.97 11.45
C ALA A 453 33.20 12.82 12.39
N LYS A 454 34.33 12.16 12.13
CA LYS A 454 34.87 11.10 13.01
C LYS A 454 34.97 11.61 14.45
N GLY A 455 34.32 10.92 15.40
CA GLY A 455 34.39 11.20 16.84
C GLY A 455 33.23 12.00 17.45
N MET A 456 32.30 12.53 16.65
CA MET A 456 31.12 13.26 17.15
C MET A 456 30.01 12.31 17.60
N LYS A 457 29.42 12.58 18.78
CA LYS A 457 28.31 11.78 19.32
C LYS A 457 26.97 12.17 18.68
N GLU A 458 25.99 11.26 18.71
CA GLU A 458 24.67 11.43 18.04
C GLU A 458 23.85 12.59 18.60
N ASP A 459 24.00 12.87 19.89
CA ASP A 459 23.37 13.94 20.65
C ASP A 459 23.98 15.32 20.37
N GLU A 460 25.18 15.39 19.84
CA GLU A 460 25.87 16.64 19.46
C GLU A 460 25.55 17.06 18.02
N LYS A 461 24.92 16.19 17.23
CA LYS A 461 24.56 16.48 15.84
C LYS A 461 23.57 17.63 15.77
N PRO A 462 23.80 18.62 14.89
CA PRO A 462 22.76 19.57 14.54
C PRO A 462 21.51 18.86 14.02
N LYS A 463 20.36 19.36 14.45
CA LYS A 463 19.05 18.89 14.00
C LYS A 463 18.23 20.05 13.50
N ALA A 464 17.48 19.79 12.46
CA ALA A 464 16.53 20.73 11.89
C ALA A 464 15.27 19.98 11.45
N TYR A 465 14.21 20.70 11.13
CA TYR A 465 13.04 20.14 10.49
C TYR A 465 12.56 21.04 9.35
N MET A 466 11.87 20.45 8.37
CA MET A 466 11.25 21.19 7.27
C MET A 466 9.82 21.61 7.61
N LYS A 467 9.52 22.90 7.48
CA LYS A 467 8.21 23.52 7.78
C LYS A 467 7.13 23.12 6.78
N ASN A 468 7.52 22.79 5.54
CA ASN A 468 6.61 22.54 4.42
C ASN A 468 6.70 21.13 3.81
N VAL A 469 7.60 20.26 4.32
CA VAL A 469 7.75 18.88 3.86
C VAL A 469 7.29 17.91 4.94
N PHE A 470 6.35 17.03 4.57
CA PHE A 470 5.73 16.07 5.48
C PHE A 470 5.89 14.64 4.93
N ALA A 471 5.98 13.64 5.81
CA ALA A 471 5.95 12.23 5.42
C ALA A 471 4.90 11.45 6.22
N LEU A 472 4.13 10.58 5.55
CA LEU A 472 2.98 9.88 6.13
C LEU A 472 2.91 8.41 5.73
N GLY A 473 2.25 7.60 6.55
CA GLY A 473 2.04 6.18 6.30
C GLY A 473 3.32 5.36 6.42
N ASP A 474 3.37 4.25 5.72
CA ASP A 474 4.40 3.21 5.87
C ASP A 474 5.83 3.67 5.51
N THR A 475 6.00 4.85 4.91
CA THR A 475 7.31 5.43 4.57
C THR A 475 7.93 6.25 5.72
N SER A 476 7.22 6.39 6.84
CA SER A 476 7.59 7.31 7.93
C SER A 476 7.42 6.67 9.30
N LYS A 477 8.15 7.17 10.29
CA LYS A 477 8.02 6.81 11.71
C LYS A 477 8.10 8.06 12.57
N LEU A 478 7.20 8.17 13.56
CA LEU A 478 7.24 9.24 14.55
C LEU A 478 8.44 9.05 15.47
N ILE A 479 9.15 10.14 15.77
CA ILE A 479 10.22 10.15 16.78
C ILE A 479 9.67 9.76 18.16
N SER A 480 8.44 10.16 18.48
CA SER A 480 7.77 9.85 19.74
C SER A 480 7.45 8.37 19.94
N GLY A 481 7.40 7.58 18.86
CA GLY A 481 7.13 6.15 18.97
C GLY A 481 6.76 5.46 17.66
N ALA A 482 7.04 4.16 17.60
CA ALA A 482 6.65 3.36 16.45
C ALA A 482 5.13 3.12 16.44
N LEU A 483 4.52 3.33 15.27
CA LEU A 483 3.14 2.91 14.99
C LEU A 483 3.16 1.73 14.00
N PRO A 484 2.16 0.84 14.04
CA PRO A 484 2.10 -0.28 13.12
C PRO A 484 1.83 0.19 11.68
N ALA A 485 2.55 -0.36 10.70
CA ALA A 485 2.38 -0.09 9.27
C ALA A 485 1.03 -0.64 8.77
N THR A 486 -0.03 0.15 8.95
CA THR A 486 -1.42 -0.25 8.69
C THR A 486 -2.19 0.86 7.99
N ALA A 487 -3.17 0.45 7.19
CA ALA A 487 -4.13 1.36 6.56
C ALA A 487 -4.81 2.30 7.58
N GLN A 488 -5.09 1.81 8.79
CA GLN A 488 -5.71 2.60 9.85
C GLN A 488 -4.81 3.74 10.31
N VAL A 489 -3.52 3.49 10.53
CA VAL A 489 -2.54 4.51 10.90
C VAL A 489 -2.43 5.54 9.77
N ALA A 490 -2.16 5.10 8.54
CA ALA A 490 -2.01 5.99 7.39
C ALA A 490 -3.26 6.89 7.17
N ASN A 491 -4.46 6.32 7.32
CA ASN A 491 -5.71 7.06 7.22
C ASN A 491 -5.89 8.10 8.35
N GLN A 492 -5.58 7.74 9.60
CA GLN A 492 -5.67 8.67 10.72
C GLN A 492 -4.64 9.81 10.62
N GLN A 493 -3.41 9.51 10.22
CA GLN A 493 -2.37 10.50 9.98
C GLN A 493 -2.80 11.50 8.89
N ALA A 494 -3.31 11.01 7.76
CA ALA A 494 -3.82 11.84 6.67
C ALA A 494 -5.01 12.71 7.09
N LEU A 495 -5.97 12.15 7.83
CA LEU A 495 -7.13 12.91 8.32
C LEU A 495 -6.72 14.01 9.30
N TRP A 496 -5.79 13.71 10.21
CA TRP A 496 -5.26 14.70 11.14
C TRP A 496 -4.53 15.81 10.40
N LEU A 497 -3.60 15.47 9.50
CA LEU A 497 -2.79 16.48 8.82
C LEU A 497 -3.65 17.41 7.96
N ALA A 498 -4.59 16.87 7.16
CA ALA A 498 -5.49 17.70 6.37
C ALA A 498 -6.34 18.61 7.26
N LYS A 499 -6.89 18.09 8.36
CA LYS A 499 -7.71 18.89 9.28
C LYS A 499 -6.90 20.03 9.90
N THR A 500 -5.66 19.76 10.31
CA THR A 500 -4.78 20.75 10.93
C THR A 500 -4.36 21.81 9.92
N LEU A 501 -3.89 21.43 8.72
CA LEU A 501 -3.52 22.36 7.65
C LEU A 501 -4.69 23.25 7.23
N ASN A 502 -5.88 22.68 7.04
CA ASN A 502 -7.08 23.46 6.67
C ASN A 502 -7.45 24.54 7.69
N ARG A 503 -7.17 24.30 8.96
CA ARG A 503 -7.48 25.24 10.06
C ARG A 503 -6.35 26.23 10.28
N HIS A 504 -5.10 25.77 10.20
CA HIS A 504 -3.88 26.50 10.52
C HIS A 504 -2.91 26.38 9.35
N PRO A 505 -3.08 27.21 8.29
CA PRO A 505 -2.26 27.13 7.08
C PRO A 505 -0.85 27.70 7.29
N SER A 506 -0.68 28.64 8.23
CA SER A 506 0.61 29.23 8.60
C SER A 506 1.49 28.18 9.31
N PRO A 507 2.79 28.05 8.96
CA PRO A 507 3.72 27.16 9.65
C PRO A 507 3.80 27.38 11.16
N GLU A 508 3.70 28.63 11.61
CA GLU A 508 3.81 29.02 13.03
C GLU A 508 2.58 28.57 13.82
N GLU A 509 1.38 28.85 13.30
CA GLU A 509 0.13 28.41 13.93
C GLU A 509 0.00 26.89 13.92
N PHE A 510 0.43 26.27 12.82
CA PHE A 510 0.45 24.81 12.66
C PHE A 510 1.36 24.16 13.71
N GLY A 511 2.57 24.70 13.92
CA GLY A 511 3.53 24.20 14.90
C GLY A 511 3.05 24.31 16.35
N LYS A 512 2.18 25.28 16.66
CA LYS A 512 1.57 25.44 18.00
C LYS A 512 0.47 24.43 18.31
N GLN A 513 -0.05 23.70 17.31
CA GLN A 513 -1.12 22.74 17.54
C GLN A 513 -0.64 21.51 18.31
N LYS A 514 -1.54 20.85 19.02
CA LYS A 514 -1.24 19.57 19.66
C LYS A 514 -0.92 18.53 18.58
N GLY A 515 0.23 17.86 18.72
CA GLY A 515 0.69 16.80 17.84
C GLY A 515 -0.28 15.61 17.73
N PHE A 516 -0.04 14.78 16.72
CA PHE A 516 -0.85 13.61 16.43
C PHE A 516 -0.85 12.61 17.58
N THR A 517 -2.00 11.97 17.81
CA THR A 517 -2.12 10.84 18.72
C THR A 517 -2.90 9.73 18.02
N PHE A 518 -2.27 8.56 17.89
CA PHE A 518 -2.91 7.41 17.28
C PHE A 518 -4.00 6.85 18.19
N ARG A 519 -5.18 6.62 17.62
CA ARG A 519 -6.24 5.88 18.30
C ARG A 519 -6.32 4.46 17.73
N ASN A 520 -5.90 3.48 18.51
CA ASN A 520 -6.09 2.09 18.14
C ASN A 520 -7.59 1.75 18.13
N MET A 521 -8.05 1.16 17.04
CA MET A 521 -9.45 0.80 16.82
C MET A 521 -9.66 -0.71 16.92
N GLY A 522 -8.58 -1.47 17.08
CA GLY A 522 -8.59 -2.91 17.03
C GLY A 522 -8.02 -3.46 15.73
N VAL A 523 -7.99 -4.78 15.66
CA VAL A 523 -7.53 -5.55 14.49
C VAL A 523 -8.59 -6.58 14.15
N LEU A 524 -8.82 -6.81 12.86
CA LEU A 524 -9.75 -7.80 12.34
C LEU A 524 -9.05 -8.67 11.31
N THR A 525 -9.36 -9.97 11.30
CA THR A 525 -8.81 -10.94 10.34
C THR A 525 -9.89 -11.96 9.98
N TYR A 526 -10.14 -12.15 8.68
CA TYR A 526 -10.98 -13.23 8.15
C TYR A 526 -10.30 -14.60 8.26
N LEU A 527 -11.08 -15.65 8.58
CA LEU A 527 -10.58 -17.00 8.83
C LEU A 527 -11.23 -18.07 7.94
N GLY A 528 -11.97 -17.69 6.90
CA GLY A 528 -12.62 -18.65 6.02
C GLY A 528 -13.94 -19.18 6.60
N GLY A 529 -14.78 -19.76 5.75
CA GLY A 529 -16.04 -20.40 6.16
C GLY A 529 -16.96 -19.49 6.98
N ALA A 530 -17.07 -18.22 6.59
CA ALA A 530 -17.85 -17.19 7.28
C ALA A 530 -17.47 -16.99 8.77
N LYS A 531 -16.18 -17.12 9.09
CA LYS A 531 -15.63 -16.86 10.44
C LYS A 531 -14.54 -15.78 10.37
N ALA A 532 -14.42 -14.99 11.43
CA ALA A 532 -13.34 -14.04 11.60
C ALA A 532 -12.91 -13.97 13.07
N ILE A 533 -11.85 -13.22 13.34
CA ILE A 533 -11.50 -12.75 14.68
C ILE A 533 -11.38 -11.23 14.67
N LEU A 534 -11.73 -10.63 15.81
CA LEU A 534 -11.67 -9.21 16.05
C LEU A 534 -11.09 -8.99 17.45
N GLN A 535 -10.14 -8.08 17.58
CA GLN A 535 -9.63 -7.58 18.85
C GLN A 535 -9.87 -6.09 18.94
N GLY A 536 -10.36 -5.59 20.08
CA GLY A 536 -10.61 -4.15 20.29
C GLY A 536 -9.33 -3.37 20.58
N GLY A 537 -9.36 -2.05 20.37
CA GLY A 537 -8.17 -1.18 20.48
C GLY A 537 -7.80 -0.67 21.87
N ASN A 538 -8.54 -1.02 22.94
CA ASN A 538 -8.28 -0.48 24.28
C ASN A 538 -7.76 -1.57 25.25
N GLY A 539 -6.46 -1.51 25.51
CA GLY A 539 -5.84 -2.07 26.71
C GLY A 539 -6.21 -1.24 27.94
N ASN A 540 -7.17 -1.73 28.71
CA ASN A 540 -7.18 -1.72 30.17
C ASN A 540 -8.27 -2.69 30.59
N GLY A 541 -7.89 -3.76 31.29
CA GLY A 541 -8.66 -4.98 31.54
C GLY A 541 -10.01 -4.85 32.27
N ASN A 542 -10.62 -3.67 32.36
CA ASN A 542 -11.84 -3.41 33.13
C ASN A 542 -13.02 -2.82 32.34
N SER A 543 -13.05 -2.90 31.01
CA SER A 543 -14.29 -2.60 30.24
C SER A 543 -14.90 -3.88 29.67
N GLY A 544 -15.90 -4.41 30.37
CA GLY A 544 -16.64 -5.61 29.95
C GLY A 544 -17.25 -5.49 28.54
N GLY A 545 -17.27 -6.63 27.84
CA GLY A 545 -18.17 -6.89 26.72
C GLY A 545 -17.59 -6.83 25.29
N ALA A 546 -16.57 -5.99 25.03
CA ALA A 546 -16.00 -5.84 23.67
C ALA A 546 -14.47 -5.75 23.60
N ALA A 547 -13.78 -5.55 24.73
CA ALA A 547 -12.32 -5.50 24.80
C ALA A 547 -11.66 -6.90 24.69
N LYS A 548 -12.40 -7.96 25.05
CA LYS A 548 -11.91 -9.36 25.07
C LYS A 548 -11.83 -10.04 23.69
N GLY A 549 -12.14 -9.29 22.63
CA GLY A 549 -12.23 -9.78 21.27
C GLY A 549 -13.50 -10.58 20.97
N ILE A 550 -13.83 -10.68 19.68
CA ILE A 550 -14.99 -11.42 19.15
C ILE A 550 -14.45 -12.44 18.14
N LYS A 551 -15.06 -13.62 18.05
CA LYS A 551 -14.64 -14.69 17.12
C LYS A 551 -15.83 -15.36 16.45
N GLY A 552 -15.56 -16.05 15.34
CA GLY A 552 -16.56 -16.82 14.60
C GLY A 552 -17.50 -15.96 13.76
N LEU A 553 -18.76 -16.39 13.63
CA LEU A 553 -19.75 -15.74 12.76
C LEU A 553 -20.04 -14.29 13.17
N ALA A 554 -20.10 -14.02 14.47
CA ALA A 554 -20.33 -12.65 14.97
C ALA A 554 -19.21 -11.70 14.53
N ALA A 555 -17.95 -12.11 14.65
CA ALA A 555 -16.81 -11.33 14.18
C ALA A 555 -16.82 -11.19 12.64
N TYR A 556 -17.26 -12.21 11.91
CA TYR A 556 -17.40 -12.16 10.46
C TYR A 556 -18.43 -11.12 10.00
N LEU A 557 -19.57 -11.03 10.67
CA LEU A 557 -20.58 -10.01 10.36
C LEU A 557 -20.05 -8.60 10.67
N VAL A 558 -19.28 -8.44 11.76
CA VAL A 558 -18.60 -7.18 12.06
C VAL A 558 -17.53 -6.86 11.02
N TRP A 559 -16.76 -7.85 10.56
CA TRP A 559 -15.77 -7.71 9.49
C TRP A 559 -16.42 -7.21 8.18
N ARG A 560 -17.51 -7.86 7.74
CA ARG A 560 -18.28 -7.46 6.54
C ARG A 560 -18.79 -6.03 6.70
N GLY A 561 -19.40 -5.72 7.84
CA GLY A 561 -19.96 -4.39 8.13
C GLY A 561 -18.88 -3.31 8.20
N ALA A 562 -17.74 -3.58 8.85
CA ALA A 562 -16.65 -2.64 9.01
C ALA A 562 -16.06 -2.26 7.66
N TYR A 563 -15.66 -3.24 6.84
CA TYR A 563 -15.07 -2.96 5.53
C TYR A 563 -16.04 -2.34 4.55
N LEU A 564 -17.32 -2.73 4.58
CA LEU A 564 -18.36 -2.04 3.82
C LEU A 564 -18.49 -0.56 4.23
N THR A 565 -18.39 -0.24 5.53
CA THR A 565 -18.44 1.17 5.96
C THR A 565 -17.18 1.95 5.61
N MET A 566 -16.03 1.30 5.62
CA MET A 566 -14.70 1.88 5.33
C MET A 566 -14.44 2.08 3.84
N THR A 567 -15.13 1.35 2.95
CA THR A 567 -15.07 1.59 1.51
C THR A 567 -15.33 3.07 1.21
N LEU A 568 -14.48 3.71 0.42
CA LEU A 568 -14.46 5.18 0.32
C LEU A 568 -15.59 5.75 -0.55
N SER A 569 -16.21 4.97 -1.44
CA SER A 569 -17.31 5.45 -2.30
C SER A 569 -18.62 4.71 -2.10
N TRP A 570 -19.74 5.43 -2.26
CA TRP A 570 -21.08 4.85 -2.29
C TRP A 570 -21.27 3.82 -3.40
N ARG A 571 -20.66 4.06 -4.57
CA ARG A 571 -20.64 3.11 -5.68
C ARG A 571 -20.05 1.78 -5.22
N ASN A 572 -18.84 1.78 -4.68
CA ASN A 572 -18.19 0.53 -4.28
C ASN A 572 -18.89 -0.10 -3.07
N LYS A 573 -19.46 0.68 -2.14
CA LYS A 573 -20.32 0.13 -1.06
C LYS A 573 -21.48 -0.68 -1.63
N PHE A 574 -22.20 -0.12 -2.59
CA PHE A 574 -23.30 -0.83 -3.24
C PHE A 574 -22.80 -2.07 -3.98
N LEU A 575 -21.78 -1.93 -4.83
CA LEU A 575 -21.27 -3.02 -5.66
C LEU A 575 -20.65 -4.17 -4.85
N VAL A 576 -19.92 -3.86 -3.77
CA VAL A 576 -19.37 -4.87 -2.84
C VAL A 576 -20.51 -5.65 -2.19
N ALA A 577 -21.55 -4.98 -1.68
CA ALA A 577 -22.68 -5.66 -1.08
C ALA A 577 -23.43 -6.55 -2.09
N VAL A 578 -23.67 -6.05 -3.30
CA VAL A 578 -24.31 -6.81 -4.39
C VAL A 578 -23.49 -8.05 -4.75
N GLN A 579 -22.17 -7.91 -4.89
CA GLN A 579 -21.32 -9.05 -5.24
C GLN A 579 -21.22 -10.09 -4.15
N TRP A 580 -21.15 -9.66 -2.89
CA TRP A 580 -21.21 -10.58 -1.77
C TRP A 580 -22.49 -11.41 -1.74
N ILE A 581 -23.63 -10.81 -2.12
CA ILE A 581 -24.90 -11.52 -2.29
C ILE A 581 -24.84 -12.43 -3.52
N ALA A 582 -24.36 -11.93 -4.66
CA ALA A 582 -24.26 -12.69 -5.89
C ALA A 582 -23.39 -13.94 -5.73
N VAL A 583 -22.20 -13.82 -5.13
CA VAL A 583 -21.31 -14.95 -4.85
C VAL A 583 -21.94 -15.97 -3.91
N LYS A 584 -22.75 -15.51 -2.95
CA LYS A 584 -23.48 -16.43 -2.06
C LYS A 584 -24.56 -17.22 -2.78
N ILE A 585 -25.18 -16.64 -3.81
CA ILE A 585 -26.29 -17.27 -4.57
C ILE A 585 -25.75 -18.13 -5.73
N PHE A 586 -24.79 -17.60 -6.49
CA PHE A 586 -24.34 -18.17 -7.76
C PHE A 586 -22.94 -18.79 -7.71
N GLY A 587 -22.20 -18.65 -6.59
CA GLY A 587 -20.78 -18.99 -6.53
C GLY A 587 -19.90 -17.92 -7.16
N ARG A 588 -18.60 -18.19 -7.19
CA ARG A 588 -17.59 -17.27 -7.77
C ARG A 588 -17.46 -17.50 -9.28
N ASP A 589 -17.18 -16.43 -10.04
CA ASP A 589 -16.94 -16.55 -11.49
C ASP A 589 -15.55 -17.11 -11.78
N LEU A 590 -15.46 -18.33 -12.30
CA LEU A 590 -14.20 -19.04 -12.54
C LEU A 590 -13.62 -18.84 -13.94
N SER A 591 -14.11 -17.85 -14.68
CA SER A 591 -13.55 -17.50 -15.99
C SER A 591 -12.08 -17.05 -15.86
N ARG A 592 -11.22 -17.56 -16.75
CA ARG A 592 -9.80 -17.20 -16.82
C ARG A 592 -9.62 -16.01 -17.78
N PHE A 593 -9.58 -14.79 -17.24
CA PHE A 593 -9.35 -13.55 -18.00
C PHE A 593 -7.99 -12.92 -17.73
#